data_AF-A0A077FQ96-F1
#
_entry.id   AF-A0A077FQ96-F1
#
_cell.length_a   1.000
_cell.length_b   1.000
_cell.length_c   1.000
_cell.angle_alpha   90.00
_cell.angle_beta   90.00
_cell.angle_gamma   90.00
#
_symmetry.space_group_name_H-M   'P 1'
#
loop_
_entity.id
_entity.type
_entity.pdbx_description
1 polymer ?
#
loop_
_entity_poly.entity_id
_entity_poly.type
_entity_poly.pdbx_seq_one_letter_code
_entity_poly.pdbx_strand_id
1 'polypeptide(L)'
;MKKFVLPAFFNGVKAPFTVFLGDSEPRHHPLHFQTDWLSRERGGTIPQEVMDSIAKLKELAEKNNVSFEELCVYALGSAQQEED
;
A
#
# COMPACT_ATOMS: atom_id res chain seq x y z
N MET A 1 5.11 11.92 1.26
CA MET A 1 5.14 11.04 0.07
C MET A 1 6.33 10.09 0.17
N LYS A 2 6.07 8.82 0.51
CA LYS A 2 7.07 7.75 0.55
C LYS A 2 6.76 6.68 -0.51
N LYS A 3 7.82 6.12 -1.08
CA LYS A 3 7.75 5.04 -2.06
C LYS A 3 7.84 3.69 -1.34
N PHE A 4 6.99 2.75 -1.73
CA PHE A 4 6.93 1.41 -1.17
C PHE A 4 6.85 0.40 -2.28
N VAL A 5 7.47 -0.76 -2.09
CA VAL A 5 7.37 -1.87 -3.03
C VAL A 5 6.41 -2.88 -2.44
N LEU A 6 5.30 -3.12 -3.12
CA LEU A 6 4.28 -4.09 -2.71
C LEU A 6 4.16 -5.18 -3.78
N PRO A 7 3.91 -6.44 -3.40
CA PRO A 7 3.59 -7.47 -4.37
C PRO A 7 2.20 -7.18 -4.96
N ALA A 8 2.15 -6.94 -6.27
CA ALA A 8 0.90 -6.82 -7.02
C ALA A 8 0.77 -7.97 -8.02
N PHE A 9 -0.45 -8.39 -8.31
CA PHE A 9 -0.71 -9.44 -9.28
C PHE A 9 -0.89 -8.83 -10.67
N PHE A 10 -0.10 -9.26 -11.63
CA PHE A 10 -0.23 -8.90 -13.03
C PHE A 10 -0.51 -10.18 -13.80
N ASN A 11 -1.73 -10.33 -14.31
CA ASN A 11 -2.10 -11.47 -15.14
C ASN A 11 -1.77 -12.84 -14.51
N GLY A 12 -1.96 -12.98 -13.19
CA GLY A 12 -1.65 -14.19 -12.42
C GLY A 12 -0.21 -14.28 -11.89
N VAL A 13 0.68 -13.36 -12.27
CA VAL A 13 2.07 -13.30 -11.80
C VAL A 13 2.22 -12.24 -10.72
N LYS A 14 2.74 -12.62 -9.54
CA LYS A 14 3.12 -11.63 -8.52
C LYS A 14 4.38 -10.91 -8.97
N ALA A 15 4.32 -9.59 -9.10
CA ALA A 15 5.49 -8.76 -9.37
C ALA A 15 5.58 -7.59 -8.37
N PRO A 16 6.80 -7.18 -8.00
CA PRO A 16 7.00 -6.01 -7.16
C PRO A 16 6.53 -4.76 -7.89
N PHE A 17 5.64 -4.00 -7.25
CA PHE A 17 5.11 -2.75 -7.76
C PHE A 17 5.39 -1.62 -6.78
N THR A 18 6.02 -0.56 -7.29
CA THR A 18 6.31 0.63 -6.49
C THR A 18 5.07 1.51 -6.41
N VAL A 19 4.43 1.53 -5.23
CA VAL A 19 3.37 2.46 -4.89
C VAL A 19 3.95 3.69 -4.19
N PHE A 20 3.26 4.81 -4.30
CA PHE A 20 3.62 6.04 -3.59
C PHE A 20 2.55 6.33 -2.54
N LEU A 21 2.82 6.04 -1.28
CA LEU A 21 1.91 6.41 -0.20
C LEU A 21 2.29 7.81 0.30
N GLY A 22 1.38 8.75 0.17
CA GLY A 22 1.52 10.08 0.72
C GLY A 22 0.35 10.43 1.62
N ASP A 23 0.60 11.37 2.54
CA ASP A 23 -0.45 12.08 3.28
C ASP A 23 -1.24 12.96 2.30
N SER A 24 -2.13 12.36 1.52
CA SER A 24 -3.05 13.07 0.65
C SER A 24 -4.48 12.66 0.99
N GLU A 25 -5.09 13.56 1.77
CA GLU A 25 -6.46 13.62 2.25
C GLU A 25 -6.97 12.45 3.11
N PRO A 26 -7.47 12.73 4.34
CA PRO A 26 -8.03 11.71 5.24
C PRO A 26 -9.28 11.02 4.67
N ARG A 27 -9.94 11.59 3.66
CA ARG A 27 -11.24 11.11 3.17
C ARG A 27 -11.18 9.99 2.14
N HIS A 28 -10.04 9.76 1.48
CA HIS A 28 -9.95 8.73 0.44
C HIS A 28 -8.92 7.66 0.75
N HIS A 29 -9.14 6.46 0.19
CA HIS A 29 -8.18 5.37 0.32
C HIS A 29 -6.91 5.79 -0.46
N PRO A 30 -5.73 5.87 0.19
CA PRO A 30 -4.51 6.39 -0.44
C PRO A 30 -4.04 5.55 -1.63
N LEU A 31 -4.53 4.32 -1.74
CA LEU A 31 -4.25 3.39 -2.83
C LEU A 31 -5.35 3.30 -3.88
N HIS A 32 -6.49 3.98 -3.73
CA HIS A 32 -7.61 3.82 -4.66
C HIS A 32 -7.21 4.23 -6.08
N PHE A 33 -6.62 5.41 -6.22
CA PHE A 33 -6.16 5.94 -7.51
C PHE A 33 -5.02 5.11 -8.11
N GLN A 34 -4.11 4.60 -7.26
CA GLN A 34 -2.99 3.80 -7.75
C GLN A 34 -3.41 2.39 -8.16
N THR A 35 -4.41 1.82 -7.49
CA THR A 35 -4.97 0.52 -7.89
C THR A 35 -5.77 0.65 -9.18
N ASP A 36 -6.57 1.71 -9.33
CA ASP A 36 -7.31 1.97 -10.57
C ASP A 36 -6.34 2.21 -11.74
N TRP A 37 -5.28 3.00 -11.53
CA TRP A 37 -4.21 3.19 -12.50
C TRP A 37 -3.47 1.88 -12.82
N LEU A 38 -3.15 1.06 -11.81
CA LEU A 38 -2.48 -0.23 -12.01
C LEU A 38 -3.31 -1.17 -12.89
N SER A 39 -4.62 -1.20 -12.62
CA SER A 39 -5.58 -2.03 -13.35
C SER A 39 -5.75 -1.53 -14.78
N ARG A 40 -5.84 -0.21 -14.99
CA ARG A 40 -5.99 0.41 -16.32
C ARG A 40 -4.73 0.36 -17.18
N GLU A 41 -3.58 0.73 -16.62
CA GLU A 41 -2.33 0.92 -17.38
C GLU A 41 -1.54 -0.38 -17.52
N ARG A 42 -1.45 -1.18 -16.44
CA ARG A 42 -0.67 -2.42 -16.40
C ARG A 42 -1.49 -3.70 -16.45
N GLY A 43 -2.82 -3.63 -16.36
CA GLY A 43 -3.66 -4.82 -16.21
C GLY A 43 -3.37 -5.59 -14.90
N GLY A 44 -2.84 -4.89 -13.90
CA GLY A 44 -2.46 -5.45 -12.61
C GLY A 44 -3.51 -5.18 -11.54
N THR A 45 -3.71 -6.12 -10.64
CA THR A 45 -4.60 -6.00 -9.49
C THR A 45 -3.77 -6.11 -8.21
N ILE A 46 -3.98 -5.18 -7.28
CA ILE A 46 -3.41 -5.31 -5.94
C ILE A 46 -4.23 -6.37 -5.19
N PRO A 47 -3.59 -7.36 -4.56
CA PRO A 47 -4.32 -8.37 -3.79
C PRO A 47 -5.11 -7.72 -2.64
N GLN A 48 -6.30 -8.25 -2.35
CA GLN A 48 -7.14 -7.71 -1.29
C GLN A 48 -6.44 -7.71 0.08
N GLU A 49 -5.56 -8.67 0.35
CA GLU A 49 -4.78 -8.71 1.59
C GLU A 49 -3.94 -7.44 1.80
N VAL A 50 -3.33 -6.92 0.73
CA VAL A 50 -2.55 -5.67 0.78
C VAL A 50 -3.47 -4.47 0.96
N MET A 51 -4.62 -4.45 0.29
CA MET A 51 -5.63 -3.40 0.50
C MET A 51 -6.14 -3.38 1.94
N ASP A 52 -6.50 -4.54 2.50
CA ASP A 52 -7.00 -4.69 3.87
C ASP A 52 -5.94 -4.30 4.91
N SER A 53 -4.68 -4.72 4.69
CA SER A 53 -3.56 -4.32 5.54
C SER A 53 -3.38 -2.80 5.56
N ILE A 54 -3.46 -2.15 4.40
CA ILE A 54 -3.34 -0.70 4.29
C ILE A 54 -4.53 0.02 4.93
N ALA A 55 -5.75 -0.51 4.77
CA ALA A 55 -6.94 0.01 5.43
C ALA A 55 -6.80 -0.03 6.96
N LYS A 56 -6.36 -1.18 7.51
CA LYS A 56 -6.06 -1.34 8.94
C LYS A 56 -4.98 -0.38 9.42
N LEU A 57 -3.90 -0.21 8.65
CA LEU A 57 -2.84 0.75 8.97
C LEU A 57 -3.39 2.18 9.02
N LYS A 58 -4.30 2.53 8.11
CA LYS A 58 -4.96 3.84 8.13
C LYS A 58 -5.81 4.02 9.38
N GLU A 59 -6.65 3.04 9.72
CA GLU A 59 -7.45 3.08 10.96
C GLU A 59 -6.57 3.16 12.21
N LEU A 60 -5.47 2.40 12.27
CA LEU A 60 -4.48 2.45 13.35
C LEU A 60 -3.81 3.82 13.44
N ALA A 61 -3.47 4.41 12.29
CA ALA A 61 -2.86 5.73 12.22
C ALA A 61 -3.80 6.81 12.76
N GLU A 62 -5.07 6.80 12.32
CA GLU A 62 -6.10 7.72 12.81
C GLU A 62 -6.39 7.52 14.31
N LYS A 63 -6.51 6.26 14.75
CA LYS A 63 -6.80 5.91 16.15
C LYS A 63 -5.68 6.29 17.12
N ASN A 64 -4.43 6.15 16.71
CA ASN A 64 -3.27 6.49 17.53
C ASN A 64 -2.77 7.92 17.28
N ASN A 65 -3.40 8.66 16.37
CA ASN A 65 -2.96 9.99 15.94
C ASN A 65 -1.49 10.01 15.47
N VAL A 66 -1.06 8.95 14.79
CA VAL A 66 0.30 8.80 14.26
C VAL A 66 0.31 9.01 12.76
N SER A 67 1.46 9.41 12.23
CA SER A 67 1.63 9.60 10.79
C SER A 67 1.47 8.26 10.05
N PHE A 68 0.47 8.17 9.18
CA PHE A 68 0.23 7.00 8.33
C PHE A 68 1.47 6.61 7.52
N GLU A 69 2.22 7.61 7.01
CA GLU A 69 3.49 7.38 6.30
C GLU A 69 4.55 6.68 7.16
N GLU A 70 4.60 6.92 8.47
CA GLU A 70 5.53 6.25 9.37
C GLU A 70 5.06 4.86 9.74
N LEU A 71 3.75 4.70 10.00
CA LEU A 71 3.17 3.40 10.30
C LEU A 71 3.30 2.44 9.10
N CYS A 72 3.13 2.93 7.87
CA CYS A 72 3.38 2.15 6.66
C CYS A 72 4.86 1.80 6.48
N VAL A 73 5.81 2.71 6.80
CA VAL A 73 7.24 2.34 6.83
C VAL A 73 7.53 1.26 7.84
N TYR A 74 6.94 1.35 9.03
CA TYR A 74 7.14 0.34 10.06
C TYR A 74 6.58 -1.02 9.64
N ALA A 75 5.32 -1.07 9.21
CA ALA A 75 4.66 -2.31 8.82
C ALA A 75 5.25 -2.94 7.55
N LEU A 76 5.51 -2.13 6.51
CA LEU A 76 6.04 -2.63 5.23
C LEU A 76 7.56 -2.83 5.26
N GLY A 77 8.29 -2.02 6.04
CA GLY A 77 9.71 -2.23 6.30
C GLY A 77 9.96 -3.52 7.06
N SER A 78 9.08 -3.88 8.01
CA SER A 78 9.12 -5.19 8.68
C SER A 78 8.88 -6.33 7.70
N ALA A 79 7.92 -6.19 6.77
CA ALA A 79 7.64 -7.19 5.75
C ALA A 79 8.79 -7.41 4.74
N GLN A 80 9.72 -6.45 4.60
CA GLN A 80 10.92 -6.60 3.76
C GLN A 80 12.13 -7.15 4.52
N GLN A 81 12.05 -7.31 5.85
CA GLN A 81 13.12 -7.86 6.69
C GLN A 81 12.93 -9.34 7.05
N GLU A 82 11.83 -9.98 6.66
CA GLU A 82 11.57 -11.42 6.92
C GLU A 82 12.10 -12.37 5.83
N GLU A 83 13.06 -11.93 5.01
CA GLU A 83 13.86 -12.81 4.13
C GLU A 83 15.34 -12.83 4.61
N ASP A 84 15.62 -13.51 5.73
CA ASP A 84 16.96 -14.04 6.06
C ASP A 84 16.84 -15.48 6.60
#